data_AF-A0AAJ8MJS1-F1
#
_entry.id   AF-A0AAJ8MJS1-F1
#
_cell.length_a   1.000
_cell.length_b   1.000
_cell.length_c   1.000
_cell.angle_alpha   90.00
_cell.angle_beta   90.00
_cell.angle_gamma   90.00
#
_symmetry.space_group_name_H-M   'P 1'
#
loop_
_entity.id
_entity.type
_entity.pdbx_description
1 polymer ?
#
loop_
_entity_poly.entity_id
_entity_poly.type
_entity_poly.pdbx_seq_one_letter_code
_entity_poly.pdbx_strand_id
1 'polypeptide(L)' 'MATTWKADELLRGESSKPYSLIIVNQPIRQDLLARAWRAASKRLCADGGANRLFDTDVDKRVTLIPYGAMYEDTTNRRA' A
#
# COMPACT_ATOMS: atom_id res chain seq x y z
N MET A 1 17.61 -7.87 21.94
CA MET A 1 17.99 -6.98 20.82
C MET A 1 16.72 -6.40 20.22
N ALA A 2 16.64 -5.08 20.01
CA ALA A 2 15.44 -4.42 19.49
C ALA A 2 15.49 -4.31 17.97
N THR A 3 14.44 -4.77 17.29
CA THR A 3 14.30 -4.63 15.83
C THR A 3 13.85 -3.21 15.52
N THR A 4 14.70 -2.43 14.84
CA THR A 4 14.34 -1.08 14.39
C THR A 4 13.73 -1.15 12.99
N TRP A 5 12.48 -0.72 12.87
CA TRP A 5 11.76 -0.63 11.60
C TRP A 5 11.85 0.80 11.06
N LYS A 6 12.28 0.94 9.80
CA LYS A 6 12.30 2.23 9.10
C LYS A 6 11.55 2.09 7.77
N ALA A 7 10.70 3.06 7.49
CA ALA A 7 9.86 3.11 6.29
C ALA A 7 10.26 4.27 5.36
N ASP A 8 11.36 4.96 5.65
CA ASP A 8 11.84 6.09 4.86
C ASP A 8 12.31 5.68 3.45
N GLU A 9 12.73 4.42 3.29
CA GLU A 9 13.04 3.80 2.00
C GLU A 9 11.85 3.90 1.00
N LEU A 10 10.63 3.55 1.44
CA LEU A 10 9.41 3.68 0.64
C LEU A 10 9.16 5.13 0.19
N LEU A 11 9.49 6.11 1.04
CA LEU A 11 9.29 7.54 0.76
C LEU A 11 10.36 8.10 -0.18
N ARG A 12 11.55 7.50 -0.23
CA ARG A 12 12.63 7.81 -1.18
C ARG A 12 12.43 7.12 -2.53
N GLY A 13 11.61 6.07 -2.55
CA GLY A 13 11.33 5.28 -3.75
C GLY A 13 12.46 4.30 -4.10
N GLU A 14 13.26 3.91 -3.13
CA GLU A 14 14.30 2.88 -3.22
C GLU A 14 14.13 1.97 -2.01
N SER A 15 14.26 0.65 -2.19
CA SER A 15 14.13 -0.29 -1.08
C SER A 15 15.29 -1.28 -1.04
N SER A 16 15.85 -1.45 0.16
CA SER A 16 16.82 -2.51 0.46
C SER A 16 16.13 -3.81 0.88
N LYS A 17 14.83 -3.74 1.16
CA LYS A 17 14.00 -4.85 1.65
C LYS A 17 12.71 -5.00 0.84
N PRO A 18 12.13 -6.21 0.78
CA PRO A 18 10.85 -6.40 0.09
C PRO A 18 9.70 -5.75 0.87
N TYR A 19 9.16 -4.64 0.34
CA TYR A 19 7.98 -3.97 0.89
C TYR A 19 6.71 -4.31 0.10
N SER A 20 5.59 -4.36 0.80
CA SER A 20 4.25 -4.42 0.19
C SER A 20 3.56 -3.08 0.33
N LEU A 21 2.97 -2.59 -0.76
CA LEU A 21 2.15 -1.39 -0.80
C LEU A 21 0.67 -1.79 -0.83
N ILE A 22 -0.11 -1.28 0.12
CA ILE A 22 -1.58 -1.44 0.16
C ILE A 22 -2.22 -0.09 -0.12
N ILE A 23 -3.04 -0.02 -1.16
CA ILE A 23 -3.75 1.17 -1.60
C ILE A 23 -5.19 1.07 -1.12
N VAL A 24 -5.60 2.00 -0.28
CA VAL A 24 -6.95 2.09 0.29
C VAL A 24 -7.76 3.17 -0.43
N ASN A 25 -9.09 3.18 -0.25
CA ASN A 25 -10.00 4.18 -0.85
C ASN A 25 -9.93 5.55 -0.15
N GLN A 26 -8.74 6.16 -0.11
CA GLN A 26 -8.49 7.49 0.44
C GLN A 26 -7.85 8.38 -0.62
N PRO A 27 -8.03 9.71 -0.54
CA PRO A 27 -7.30 10.63 -1.41
C PRO A 27 -5.78 10.37 -1.30
N ILE A 28 -5.13 10.16 -2.45
CA ILE A 28 -3.72 9.83 -2.53
C ILE A 28 -2.95 10.96 -3.22
N ARG A 29 -1.79 11.29 -2.64
CA ARG A 29 -0.80 12.14 -3.27
C ARG A 29 -0.05 11.38 -4.36
N GLN A 30 -0.09 11.88 -5.59
CA GLN A 30 0.50 11.21 -6.75
C GLN A 30 2.03 11.07 -6.63
N ASP A 31 2.72 12.09 -6.12
CA ASP A 31 4.18 12.09 -5.96
C ASP A 31 4.64 11.01 -4.96
N LEU A 32 3.89 10.85 -3.88
CA LEU A 32 4.15 9.83 -2.87
C LEU A 32 3.82 8.43 -3.38
N LEU A 33 2.69 8.28 -4.09
CA LEU A 33 2.31 7.02 -4.72
C LEU A 33 3.40 6.55 -5.69
N ALA A 34 3.90 7.43 -6.55
CA ALA A 34 4.95 7.07 -7.53
C ALA A 34 6.22 6.55 -6.84
N ARG A 35 6.66 7.19 -5.75
CA ARG A 35 7.85 6.75 -5.00
C ARG A 35 7.60 5.41 -4.32
N ALA A 36 6.51 5.29 -3.56
CA ALA A 36 6.17 4.04 -2.88
C ALA A 36 5.95 2.89 -3.87
N TRP A 37 5.37 3.16 -5.03
CA TRP A 37 5.14 2.20 -6.11
C TRP A 37 6.45 1.62 -6.64
N ARG A 38 7.45 2.49 -6.85
CA ARG A 38 8.79 2.10 -7.31
C ARG A 38 9.53 1.25 -6.27
N ALA A 39 9.40 1.58 -4.99
CA ALA A 39 10.06 0.86 -3.90
C ALA A 39 9.38 -0.46 -3.52
N ALA A 40 8.06 -0.60 -3.75
CA ALA A 40 7.32 -1.78 -3.33
C ALA A 40 7.49 -2.95 -4.30
N SER A 41 7.76 -4.15 -3.77
CA SER A 41 7.85 -5.38 -4.54
C SER A 41 6.48 -6.03 -4.78
N LYS A 42 5.52 -5.79 -3.87
CA LYS A 42 4.11 -6.19 -4.03
C LYS A 42 3.21 -4.97 -3.95
N ARG A 43 2.20 -4.90 -4.82
CA ARG A 43 1.18 -3.84 -4.80
C ARG A 43 -0.20 -4.48 -4.72
N LEU A 44 -0.98 -3.98 -3.79
CA LEU A 44 -2.27 -4.50 -3.39
C LEU A 44 -3.26 -3.33 -3.35
N CYS A 45 -4.45 -3.51 -3.92
CA CYS A 45 -5.55 -2.57 -3.74
C CYS A 45 -6.61 -3.19 -2.84
N ALA A 46 -6.97 -2.45 -1.79
CA ALA A 46 -8.03 -2.79 -0.87
C ALA A 46 -9.30 -2.03 -1.26
N ASP A 47 -10.35 -2.78 -1.61
CA ASP A 47 -11.67 -2.25 -1.94
C ASP A 47 -11.59 -1.11 -2.98
N GLY A 48 -12.38 -0.04 -2.86
CA GLY A 48 -12.42 1.13 -3.74
C GLY A 48 -11.08 1.87 -3.95
N GLY A 49 -9.98 1.45 -3.32
CA GLY A 49 -8.63 1.91 -3.66
C GLY A 49 -8.24 1.62 -5.12
N ALA A 50 -8.83 0.59 -5.75
CA ALA A 50 -8.67 0.35 -7.18
C ALA A 50 -9.28 1.47 -8.05
N ASN A 51 -10.40 2.06 -7.63
CA ASN A 51 -10.99 3.21 -8.33
C ASN A 51 -10.05 4.42 -8.28
N ARG A 52 -9.40 4.64 -7.12
CA ARG A 52 -8.42 5.73 -6.96
C ARG A 52 -7.14 5.53 -7.77
N LEU A 53 -6.70 4.28 -7.91
CA LEU A 53 -5.56 3.94 -8.76
C LEU A 53 -5.88 4.09 -10.24
N PHE A 54 -7.11 3.77 -10.66
CA PHE A 54 -7.55 3.91 -12.05
C PHE A 54 -7.44 5.36 -12.56
N ASP A 55 -7.67 6.33 -11.66
CA ASP A 55 -7.55 7.77 -11.93
C ASP A 55 -6.09 8.27 -12.02
N THR A 56 -5.10 7.41 -11.83
CA THR A 56 -3.67 7.76 -11.86
C THR A 56 -2.94 7.13 -13.05
N ASP A 57 -1.85 7.77 -13.48
CA ASP A 57 -1.08 7.40 -14.67
C ASP A 57 0.10 6.43 -14.37
N VAL A 58 0.03 5.70 -13.25
CA VAL A 58 1.06 4.72 -12.86
C VAL A 58 0.82 3.37 -13.54
N ASP A 59 1.90 2.62 -13.82
CA ASP A 59 1.82 1.28 -14.42
C ASP A 59 0.87 0.37 -13.61
N LYS A 60 -0.17 -0.16 -14.25
CA LYS A 60 -1.39 -0.67 -13.59
C LYS A 60 -1.30 -2.14 -13.15
N ARG A 61 -0.09 -2.69 -13.02
CA ARG A 61 0.12 -4.08 -12.57
C ARG A 61 -0.04 -4.19 -11.05
N VAL A 62 -1.29 -4.31 -10.61
CA VAL A 62 -1.69 -4.53 -9.21
C VAL A 62 -2.42 -5.86 -9.06
N THR A 63 -2.21 -6.50 -7.92
CA THR A 63 -3.07 -7.60 -7.49
C THR A 63 -4.27 -7.00 -6.75
N LEU A 64 -5.47 -7.23 -7.28
CA LEU A 64 -6.70 -6.87 -6.60
C LEU A 64 -6.94 -7.84 -5.44
N ILE A 65 -7.17 -7.31 -4.24
CA ILE A 65 -7.58 -8.13 -3.11
C ILE A 65 -9.11 -8.21 -3.12
N PRO A 66 -9.73 -9.42 -3.13
CA PRO A 66 -11.18 -9.56 -3.05
C PRO A 66 -11.74 -9.02 -1.72
N TYR A 67 -13.01 -8.61 -1.73
CA TYR A 67 -13.75 -7.92 -0.65
C TYR A 67 -13.77 -8.61 0.73
N GLY A 68 -13.19 -9.81 0.87
CA GLY A 68 -13.11 -10.58 2.12
C GLY A 68 -11.70 -11.01 2.54
N ALA A 69 -10.64 -10.57 1.85
CA ALA A 69 -9.27 -10.98 2.19
C ALA A 69 -8.52 -9.96 3.07
N MET A 70 -9.04 -8.75 3.25
CA MET A 70 -8.62 -7.85 4.34
C MET A 70 -9.58 -8.04 5.52
N TYR A 71 -9.41 -9.10 6.31
CA TYR A 71 -10.02 -9.15 7.62
C TYR A 71 -9.35 -8.10 8.51
N GLU A 72 -10.10 -7.06 8.87
CA GLU A 72 -9.80 -6.22 10.03
C GLU A 72 -9.76 -7.15 11.26
N ASP A 73 -8.66 -7.12 12.02
CA ASP A 73 -8.63 -7.76 13.34
C ASP A 73 -9.62 -7.02 14.24
N THR A 74 -10.85 -7.52 14.28
CA THR A 74 -11.94 -6.97 15.10
C THR A 74 -11.85 -7.41 16.56
N THR A 75 -10.76 -8.07 16.99
CA THR A 75 -10.63 -8.50 18.40
C THR A 75 -10.32 -7.38 19.39
N ASN A 76 -10.25 -6.11 18.95
CA ASN A 76 -10.09 -4.97 19.86
C ASN A 76 -11.13 -3.84 19.69
N ARG A 77 -12.42 -4.20 19.56
CA ARG A 77 -13.50 -3.32 20.06
C ARG A 77 -13.94 -3.82 21.44
N ARG A 78 -13.17 -3.44 22.45
CA ARG A 78 -13.67 -3.37 23.83
C ARG A 78 -14.26 -1.98 24.06
N ALA A 79 -15.41 -2.00 24.75
CA ALA A 79 -16.29 -0.90 25.17
C ALA A 79 -17.38 -0.53 24.16
#